data_AF-A0A662AZP9-F1
#
_entry.id   AF-A0A662AZP9-F1
#
_cell.length_a   1.000
_cell.length_b   1.000
_cell.length_c   1.000
_cell.angle_alpha   90.00
_cell.angle_beta   90.00
_cell.angle_gamma   90.00
#
_symmetry.space_group_name_H-M   'P 1'
#
loop_
_entity.id
_entity.type
_entity.pdbx_description
1 polymer ?
#
loop_
_entity_poly.entity_id
_entity_poly.type
_entity_poly.pdbx_seq_one_letter_code
_entity_poly.pdbx_strand_id
1 'polypeptide(L)'
;GPYMIKAAPLPDSPFYEFVENGLDLTFEVCAFEKIEIYIDVLCFVPDVYELFGFFWFEITEITVREMCFFGDVCIDWWLNEMDVPLWAWVEYENYYQNQMNGIQSDMPAIITLVLFKMVDGQYEQVKFWTNDNWDYPGEGEPLCIRYADYDNETDEFKLELYIYGPWFFNTNDVFGYTQGQPEHTWYFTDNADVLDLNEDGVVEFAWGDCVQDPEYHLPVIN
;
A
#
# COMPACT_ATOMS: atom_id res chain seq x y z
N GLY A 1 -15.57 4.55 23.33
CA GLY A 1 -14.17 4.87 22.98
C GLY A 1 -13.52 5.61 24.13
N PRO A 2 -12.18 5.56 24.28
CA PRO A 2 -11.47 6.33 25.28
C PRO A 2 -11.27 7.75 24.77
N TYR A 3 -12.26 8.62 24.95
CA TYR A 3 -12.04 10.06 24.78
C TYR A 3 -11.17 10.53 25.94
N MET A 4 -9.99 11.07 25.65
CA MET A 4 -9.18 11.73 26.67
C MET A 4 -9.65 13.16 26.81
N ILE A 5 -10.43 13.44 27.85
CA ILE A 5 -10.89 14.79 28.18
C ILE A 5 -9.82 15.44 29.04
N LYS A 6 -9.09 16.41 28.47
CA LYS A 6 -8.21 17.28 29.25
C LYS A 6 -8.92 18.61 29.45
N ALA A 7 -9.03 19.03 30.71
CA ALA A 7 -9.68 20.25 31.10
C ALA A 7 -8.68 21.08 31.91
N ALA A 8 -8.32 22.26 31.40
CA ALA A 8 -7.52 23.22 32.16
C ALA A 8 -8.48 24.23 32.81
N PRO A 9 -8.29 24.64 34.08
CA PRO A 9 -9.09 25.71 34.64
C PRO A 9 -9.05 26.96 33.75
N LEU A 10 -10.20 27.61 33.55
CA LEU A 10 -10.20 28.91 32.88
C LEU A 10 -9.40 29.93 33.70
N PRO A 11 -8.79 30.94 33.07
CA PRO A 11 -8.28 32.10 33.78
C PRO A 11 -9.36 32.67 34.71
N ASP A 12 -8.99 33.01 35.94
CA ASP A 12 -9.87 33.51 37.01
C ASP A 12 -10.88 32.48 37.59
N SER A 13 -10.79 31.21 37.22
CA SER A 13 -11.52 30.13 37.89
C SER A 13 -10.99 29.92 39.32
N PRO A 14 -11.83 29.56 40.32
CA PRO A 14 -11.36 29.14 41.64
C PRO A 14 -10.36 27.98 41.61
N PHE A 15 -10.31 27.23 40.50
CA PHE A 15 -9.40 26.11 40.31
C PHE A 15 -8.06 26.52 39.68
N TYR A 16 -7.93 27.74 39.16
CA TYR A 16 -6.73 28.23 38.46
C TYR A 16 -5.51 28.26 39.38
N GLU A 17 -5.69 28.62 40.66
CA GLU A 17 -4.61 28.71 41.65
C GLU A 17 -4.05 27.35 42.09
N PHE A 18 -4.72 26.24 41.74
CA PHE A 18 -4.29 24.89 42.09
C PHE A 18 -3.39 24.23 41.01
N VAL A 19 -3.10 24.94 39.92
CA VAL A 19 -2.19 24.49 38.86
C VAL A 19 -0.83 25.13 39.09
N GLU A 20 0.15 24.35 39.57
CA GLU A 20 1.53 24.82 39.76
C GLU A 20 2.35 24.64 38.46
N ASN A 21 2.16 23.52 37.76
CA ASN A 21 2.83 23.17 36.51
C ASN A 21 1.84 23.21 35.33
N GLY A 22 1.51 24.42 34.90
CA GLY A 22 0.62 24.68 33.75
C GLY A 22 1.34 24.76 32.40
N LEU A 23 0.55 24.82 31.33
CA LEU A 23 1.01 25.22 29.98
C LEU A 23 1.25 26.75 29.93
N ASP A 24 2.06 27.32 29.04
CA ASP A 24 2.71 26.74 27.85
C ASP A 24 4.21 26.50 28.09
N LEU A 25 4.61 25.24 28.18
CA LEU A 25 5.98 24.85 28.55
C LEU A 25 6.86 24.80 27.31
N THR A 26 7.94 25.58 27.31
CA THR A 26 8.98 25.47 26.27
C THR A 26 10.12 24.59 26.78
N PHE A 27 10.46 23.56 26.02
CA PHE A 27 11.61 22.69 26.29
C PHE A 27 12.37 22.38 25.00
N GLU A 28 13.66 22.09 25.12
CA GLU A 28 14.55 21.78 24.01
C GLU A 28 14.82 20.28 23.99
N VAL A 29 14.65 19.61 22.85
CA VAL A 29 14.88 18.17 22.70
C VAL A 29 16.24 17.91 22.06
N CYS A 30 17.16 17.32 22.81
CA CYS A 30 18.48 16.92 22.36
C CYS A 30 18.53 15.44 21.97
N ALA A 31 19.39 15.09 21.01
CA ALA A 31 19.60 13.69 20.60
C ALA A 31 20.14 12.86 21.77
N PHE A 32 19.54 11.68 21.98
CA PHE A 32 19.90 10.70 23.03
C PHE A 32 19.63 11.12 24.48
N GLU A 33 18.89 12.20 24.72
CA GLU A 33 18.48 12.62 26.06
C GLU A 33 16.98 12.37 26.29
N LYS A 34 16.65 11.90 27.50
CA LYS A 34 15.26 11.74 27.95
C LYS A 34 14.88 12.92 28.82
N ILE A 35 13.83 13.63 28.43
CA ILE A 35 13.25 14.73 29.20
C ILE A 35 11.95 14.23 29.84
N GLU A 36 11.80 14.49 31.13
CA GLU A 36 10.56 14.23 31.87
C GLU A 36 9.97 15.57 32.28
N ILE A 37 8.71 15.81 31.90
CA ILE A 37 7.98 17.04 32.17
C ILE A 37 6.81 16.69 33.05
N TYR A 38 6.74 17.34 34.21
CA TYR A 38 5.62 17.21 35.13
C TYR A 38 4.57 18.25 34.76
N ILE A 39 3.34 17.78 34.51
CA ILE A 39 2.19 18.63 34.18
C ILE A 39 1.08 18.27 35.17
N ASP A 40 0.46 19.29 35.76
CA ASP A 40 -0.62 19.06 36.70
C ASP A 40 -1.92 18.75 35.95
N VAL A 41 -2.62 17.71 36.39
CA VAL A 41 -3.94 17.32 35.89
C VAL A 41 -4.94 17.49 37.01
N LEU A 42 -5.91 18.40 36.84
CA LEU A 42 -7.00 18.58 37.79
C LEU A 42 -8.21 17.75 37.37
N CYS A 43 -8.65 16.86 38.26
CA CYS A 43 -9.94 16.20 38.12
C CYS A 43 -11.05 17.14 38.59
N PHE A 44 -12.13 17.24 37.82
CA PHE A 44 -13.29 18.05 38.18
C PHE A 44 -14.55 17.18 38.28
N VAL A 45 -15.57 17.71 38.96
CA VAL A 45 -16.91 17.11 38.99
C VAL A 45 -17.77 17.73 37.89
N PRO A 46 -18.63 16.96 37.18
CA PRO A 46 -19.39 17.45 36.04
C PRO A 46 -20.17 18.74 36.29
N ASP A 47 -20.65 18.98 37.51
CA ASP A 47 -21.45 20.16 37.87
C ASP A 47 -20.68 21.50 37.78
N VAL A 48 -19.36 21.49 37.64
CA VAL A 48 -18.52 22.69 37.53
C VAL A 48 -17.75 22.79 36.20
N TYR A 49 -18.20 22.08 35.16
CA TYR A 49 -17.50 22.00 33.87
C TYR A 49 -17.24 23.38 33.24
N GLU A 50 -18.15 24.35 33.42
CA GLU A 50 -18.02 25.70 32.87
C GLU A 50 -16.81 26.49 33.39
N LEU A 51 -16.19 26.04 34.48
CA LEU A 51 -14.99 26.63 35.08
C LEU A 51 -13.68 26.11 34.48
N PHE A 52 -13.77 25.24 33.47
CA PHE A 52 -12.64 24.62 32.77
C PHE A 52 -12.78 24.78 31.24
N GLY A 53 -11.64 25.00 30.57
CA GLY A 53 -11.52 24.93 29.12
C GLY A 53 -11.22 23.50 28.68
N PHE A 54 -12.04 22.97 27.77
CA PHE A 54 -11.90 21.60 27.25
C PHE A 54 -11.16 21.58 25.92
N PHE A 55 -10.27 20.62 25.76
CA PHE A 55 -9.74 20.23 24.45
C PHE A 55 -10.04 18.75 24.20
N TRP A 56 -10.60 18.45 23.03
CA TRP A 56 -10.96 17.10 22.61
C TRP A 56 -9.85 16.55 21.73
N PHE A 57 -9.29 15.41 22.11
CA PHE A 57 -8.43 14.61 21.24
C PHE A 57 -9.19 13.35 20.87
N GLU A 58 -9.55 13.23 19.59
CA GLU A 58 -9.96 11.97 19.00
C GLU A 58 -8.70 11.30 18.45
N ILE A 59 -8.27 10.23 19.14
CA ILE A 59 -7.17 9.39 18.65
C ILE A 59 -7.84 8.34 17.77
N THR A 60 -7.74 8.52 16.46
CA THR A 60 -8.13 7.48 15.52
C THR A 60 -7.01 6.44 15.47
N GLU A 61 -7.29 5.24 15.95
CA GLU A 61 -6.37 4.12 15.85
C GLU A 61 -6.33 3.65 14.39
N ILE A 62 -5.11 3.46 13.88
CA ILE A 62 -4.87 2.97 12.52
C ILE A 62 -4.05 1.69 12.60
N THR A 63 -4.40 0.71 11.80
CA THR A 63 -3.59 -0.48 11.58
C THR A 63 -2.87 -0.33 10.26
N VAL A 64 -1.55 -0.60 10.25
CA VAL A 64 -0.76 -0.67 9.01
C VAL A 64 -0.59 -2.14 8.64
N ARG A 65 -1.04 -2.50 7.45
CA ARG A 65 -0.99 -3.85 6.90
C ARG A 65 -0.04 -3.94 5.73
N GLU A 66 0.41 -5.15 5.44
CA GLU A 66 1.30 -5.48 4.34
C GLU A 66 0.77 -6.71 3.61
N MET A 67 0.85 -6.70 2.28
CA MET A 67 0.56 -7.85 1.42
C MET A 67 1.57 -7.87 0.28
N CYS A 68 2.06 -9.05 -0.07
CA CYS A 68 3.11 -9.23 -1.07
C CYS A 68 2.55 -9.91 -2.32
N PHE A 69 3.08 -9.54 -3.48
CA PHE A 69 2.65 -10.04 -4.78
C PHE A 69 3.84 -10.56 -5.55
N PHE A 70 3.70 -11.74 -6.13
CA PHE A 70 4.66 -12.31 -7.06
C PHE A 70 3.90 -12.77 -8.30
N GLY A 71 4.58 -12.77 -9.43
CA GLY A 71 3.99 -13.44 -10.57
C GLY A 71 5.00 -13.68 -11.67
N ASP A 72 4.57 -14.46 -12.63
CA ASP A 72 5.39 -14.91 -13.73
C ASP A 72 4.80 -14.43 -15.07
N VAL A 73 5.71 -14.08 -15.97
CA VAL A 73 5.38 -13.79 -17.36
C VAL A 73 5.90 -14.92 -18.22
N CYS A 74 4.94 -15.60 -18.83
CA CYS A 74 5.15 -16.77 -19.64
C CYS A 74 5.24 -16.40 -21.12
N ILE A 75 6.41 -16.64 -21.70
CA ILE A 75 6.60 -16.74 -23.13
C ILE A 75 6.41 -18.23 -23.48
N ASP A 76 5.60 -18.57 -24.47
CA ASP A 76 5.51 -19.95 -24.97
C ASP A 76 6.31 -20.08 -26.29
N TRP A 77 7.53 -20.62 -26.24
CA TRP A 77 8.50 -20.56 -27.35
C TRP A 77 8.52 -21.87 -28.14
N TRP A 78 7.72 -22.85 -27.74
CA TRP A 78 7.62 -24.17 -28.38
C TRP A 78 6.23 -24.52 -28.90
N LEU A 79 5.16 -23.89 -28.40
CA LEU A 79 3.86 -23.93 -29.08
C LEU A 79 3.85 -22.85 -30.17
N ASN A 80 3.50 -23.21 -31.41
CA ASN A 80 3.39 -22.27 -32.54
C ASN A 80 2.17 -21.31 -32.39
N GLU A 81 1.79 -21.01 -31.16
CA GLU A 81 0.61 -20.26 -30.73
C GLU A 81 1.06 -19.17 -29.74
N MET A 82 2.15 -18.47 -30.06
CA MET A 82 2.54 -17.27 -29.34
C MET A 82 1.50 -16.17 -29.58
N ASP A 83 0.83 -15.70 -28.55
CA ASP A 83 0.06 -14.44 -28.62
C ASP A 83 0.99 -13.24 -28.87
N VAL A 84 2.25 -13.32 -28.40
CA VAL A 84 3.31 -12.35 -28.69
C VAL A 84 4.56 -13.05 -29.24
N PRO A 85 4.99 -12.76 -30.48
CA PRO A 85 6.10 -13.46 -31.11
C PRO A 85 7.46 -13.19 -30.44
N LEU A 86 8.36 -14.19 -30.45
CA LEU A 86 9.69 -14.13 -29.81
C LEU A 86 10.51 -12.90 -30.22
N TRP A 87 10.42 -12.47 -31.48
CA TRP A 87 11.14 -11.29 -31.96
C TRP A 87 10.79 -10.02 -31.17
N ALA A 88 9.54 -9.90 -30.69
CA ALA A 88 9.12 -8.74 -29.90
C ALA A 88 9.95 -8.64 -28.60
N TRP A 89 10.25 -9.78 -27.97
CA TRP A 89 11.02 -9.89 -26.73
C TRP A 89 12.52 -9.68 -26.90
N VAL A 90 13.09 -10.09 -28.04
CA VAL A 90 14.55 -10.14 -28.22
C VAL A 90 15.10 -9.03 -29.11
N GLU A 91 14.32 -8.45 -30.02
CA GLU A 91 14.80 -7.43 -30.97
C GLU A 91 14.68 -6.00 -30.43
N TYR A 92 13.85 -5.79 -29.40
CA TYR A 92 13.58 -4.48 -28.81
C TYR A 92 14.18 -4.38 -27.40
N GLU A 93 14.75 -3.22 -27.08
CA GLU A 93 15.25 -2.94 -25.73
C GLU A 93 14.11 -2.97 -24.72
N ASN A 94 14.27 -3.74 -23.66
CA ASN A 94 13.25 -3.90 -22.63
C ASN A 94 13.85 -4.32 -21.28
N TYR A 95 13.08 -4.16 -20.21
CA TYR A 95 13.56 -4.43 -18.85
C TYR A 95 13.83 -5.91 -18.54
N TYR A 96 13.18 -6.85 -19.22
CA TYR A 96 13.46 -8.29 -19.05
C TYR A 96 14.86 -8.67 -19.55
N GLN A 97 15.50 -7.86 -20.40
CA GLN A 97 16.89 -8.09 -20.79
C GLN A 97 17.88 -7.82 -19.64
N ASN A 98 17.47 -7.05 -18.63
CA ASN A 98 18.29 -6.70 -17.47
C ASN A 98 18.07 -7.63 -16.27
N GLN A 99 17.20 -8.62 -16.41
CA GLN A 99 17.07 -9.73 -15.46
C GLN A 99 18.35 -10.57 -15.40
N MET A 100 18.59 -11.29 -14.30
CA MET A 100 19.84 -12.00 -14.06
C MET A 100 20.11 -13.06 -15.14
N ASN A 101 19.05 -13.72 -15.61
CA ASN A 101 19.11 -14.70 -16.68
C ASN A 101 18.64 -14.15 -18.05
N GLY A 102 18.30 -12.86 -18.13
CA GLY A 102 17.73 -12.24 -19.32
C GLY A 102 16.40 -12.89 -19.75
N ILE A 103 16.08 -12.82 -21.04
CA ILE A 103 14.84 -13.37 -21.60
C ILE A 103 14.78 -14.90 -21.47
N GLN A 104 13.75 -15.40 -20.78
CA GLN A 104 13.45 -16.83 -20.54
C GLN A 104 11.95 -17.12 -20.81
N SER A 105 11.52 -18.36 -20.57
CA SER A 105 10.11 -18.80 -20.76
C SER A 105 9.21 -18.22 -19.74
N ASP A 106 9.79 -18.10 -18.58
CA ASP A 106 9.18 -18.06 -17.31
C ASP A 106 10.11 -17.12 -16.59
N MET A 107 9.63 -15.90 -16.50
CA MET A 107 10.38 -14.76 -16.04
C MET A 107 9.57 -14.12 -14.94
N PRO A 108 10.20 -13.74 -13.82
CA PRO A 108 9.52 -12.95 -12.82
C PRO A 108 8.92 -11.69 -13.44
N ALA A 109 7.66 -11.43 -13.14
CA ALA A 109 6.89 -10.37 -13.74
C ALA A 109 7.38 -9.00 -13.26
N ILE A 110 7.57 -8.10 -14.22
CA ILE A 110 7.82 -6.69 -13.94
C ILE A 110 6.46 -6.00 -13.85
N ILE A 111 6.10 -5.53 -12.66
CA ILE A 111 4.74 -5.08 -12.35
C ILE A 111 4.70 -3.72 -11.66
N THR A 112 3.57 -3.04 -11.83
CA THR A 112 3.15 -1.90 -11.03
C THR A 112 1.81 -2.20 -10.38
N LEU A 113 1.74 -2.01 -9.06
CA LEU A 113 0.54 -2.13 -8.25
C LEU A 113 0.07 -0.74 -7.85
N VAL A 114 -1.16 -0.38 -8.19
CA VAL A 114 -1.76 0.93 -7.86
C VAL A 114 -2.91 0.74 -6.87
N LEU A 115 -2.73 1.25 -5.65
CA LEU A 115 -3.73 1.19 -4.59
C LEU A 115 -4.62 2.43 -4.62
N PHE A 116 -5.92 2.20 -4.52
CA PHE A 116 -6.95 3.20 -4.32
C PHE A 116 -7.74 2.91 -3.06
N LYS A 117 -8.24 3.96 -2.42
CA LYS A 117 -9.14 3.90 -1.26
C LYS A 117 -10.44 4.61 -1.58
N MET A 118 -11.57 4.05 -1.14
CA MET A 118 -12.87 4.69 -1.27
C MET A 118 -12.97 5.89 -0.32
N VAL A 119 -13.24 7.07 -0.87
CA VAL A 119 -13.46 8.32 -0.13
C VAL A 119 -14.68 9.00 -0.76
N ASP A 120 -15.70 9.29 0.07
CA ASP A 120 -16.94 9.96 -0.38
C ASP A 120 -17.61 9.33 -1.62
N GLY A 121 -17.53 8.00 -1.75
CA GLY A 121 -18.13 7.24 -2.85
C GLY A 121 -17.32 7.24 -4.14
N GLN A 122 -16.05 7.70 -4.11
CA GLN A 122 -15.11 7.59 -5.23
C GLN A 122 -13.80 6.93 -4.79
N TYR A 123 -13.19 6.17 -5.69
CA TYR A 123 -11.85 5.61 -5.45
C TYR A 123 -10.79 6.67 -5.76
N GLU A 124 -10.04 7.07 -4.74
CA GLU A 124 -8.90 7.97 -4.85
C GLU A 124 -7.60 7.20 -4.78
N GLN A 125 -6.63 7.54 -5.64
CA GLN A 125 -5.33 6.87 -5.65
C GLN A 125 -4.55 7.23 -4.38
N VAL A 126 -4.11 6.21 -3.65
CA VAL A 126 -3.29 6.36 -2.44
C VAL A 126 -1.82 6.37 -2.81
N LYS A 127 -1.37 5.31 -3.46
CA LYS A 127 0.05 5.08 -3.76
C LYS A 127 0.19 3.98 -4.80
N PHE A 128 1.35 3.93 -5.46
CA PHE A 128 1.75 2.81 -6.29
C PHE A 128 3.12 2.25 -5.88
N TRP A 129 3.37 1.01 -6.26
CA TRP A 129 4.63 0.29 -6.07
C TRP A 129 5.03 -0.36 -7.39
N THR A 130 6.32 -0.44 -7.66
CA THR A 130 6.86 -1.08 -8.87
C THR A 130 8.17 -1.78 -8.56
N ASN A 131 8.48 -2.82 -9.32
CA ASN A 131 9.75 -3.56 -9.28
C ASN A 131 10.60 -3.38 -10.55
N ASP A 132 10.26 -2.41 -11.41
CA ASP A 132 11.01 -2.12 -12.65
C ASP A 132 12.37 -1.45 -12.43
N ASN A 133 12.58 -0.88 -11.24
CA ASN A 133 13.77 -0.13 -10.87
C ASN A 133 14.75 -0.95 -10.02
N TRP A 134 14.49 -2.23 -9.80
CA TRP A 134 15.38 -3.14 -9.10
C TRP A 134 16.63 -3.42 -9.93
N ASP A 135 17.72 -3.83 -9.28
CA ASP A 135 18.98 -4.20 -9.95
C ASP A 135 18.74 -5.32 -10.98
N TYR A 136 17.82 -6.24 -10.67
CA TYR A 136 17.25 -7.25 -11.56
C TYR A 136 15.72 -7.07 -11.54
N PRO A 137 15.13 -6.37 -12.52
CA PRO A 137 13.71 -6.04 -12.51
C PRO A 137 12.82 -7.27 -12.28
N GLY A 138 11.95 -7.21 -11.28
CA GLY A 138 11.05 -8.30 -10.92
C GLY A 138 11.66 -9.51 -10.20
N GLU A 139 12.99 -9.62 -10.07
CA GLU A 139 13.61 -10.79 -9.44
C GLU A 139 13.97 -10.59 -7.96
N GLY A 140 14.01 -11.70 -7.21
CA GLY A 140 14.67 -11.81 -5.90
C GLY A 140 13.73 -11.76 -4.70
N GLU A 141 12.69 -10.93 -4.75
CA GLU A 141 11.67 -10.82 -3.69
C GLU A 141 10.30 -10.45 -4.27
N PRO A 142 9.18 -10.77 -3.59
CA PRO A 142 7.86 -10.31 -4.02
C PRO A 142 7.68 -8.80 -3.80
N LEU A 143 6.84 -8.16 -4.61
CA LEU A 143 6.52 -6.74 -4.46
C LEU A 143 5.45 -6.55 -3.37
N CYS A 144 5.84 -5.97 -2.24
CA CYS A 144 4.92 -5.76 -1.11
C CYS A 144 4.31 -4.35 -1.08
N ILE A 145 2.99 -4.29 -0.96
CA ILE A 145 2.24 -3.05 -0.72
C ILE A 145 2.03 -2.87 0.78
N ARG A 146 1.93 -1.61 1.22
CA ARG A 146 1.55 -1.26 2.59
C ARG A 146 0.41 -0.26 2.57
N TYR A 147 -0.62 -0.52 3.36
CA TYR A 147 -1.80 0.33 3.45
C TYR A 147 -2.24 0.46 4.91
N ALA A 148 -2.98 1.53 5.18
CA ALA A 148 -3.50 1.80 6.51
C ALA A 148 -5.03 1.82 6.48
N ASP A 149 -5.62 1.07 7.40
CA ASP A 149 -7.04 1.05 7.70
C ASP A 149 -7.33 1.65 9.08
N TYR A 150 -8.54 2.15 9.26
CA TYR A 150 -9.02 2.69 10.54
C TYR A 150 -9.73 1.61 11.35
N ASP A 151 -9.30 1.37 12.60
CA ASP A 151 -9.79 0.22 13.38
C ASP A 151 -11.29 0.27 13.76
N ASN A 152 -11.93 1.43 13.62
CA ASN A 152 -13.34 1.65 14.00
C ASN A 152 -14.29 1.81 12.81
N GLU A 153 -13.80 1.66 11.59
CA GLU A 153 -14.60 1.66 10.37
C GLU A 153 -14.07 0.60 9.40
N THR A 154 -14.86 0.27 8.38
CA THR A 154 -14.39 -0.61 7.31
C THR A 154 -14.03 0.25 6.12
N ASP A 155 -12.76 0.24 5.78
CA ASP A 155 -12.24 0.89 4.59
C ASP A 155 -12.41 -0.03 3.38
N GLU A 156 -12.76 0.55 2.24
CA GLU A 156 -12.84 -0.17 0.96
C GLU A 156 -11.66 0.23 0.07
N PHE A 157 -10.99 -0.77 -0.47
CA PHE A 157 -9.81 -0.61 -1.31
C PHE A 157 -10.03 -1.23 -2.68
N LYS A 158 -9.33 -0.67 -3.66
CA LYS A 158 -9.19 -1.22 -5.01
C LYS A 158 -7.71 -1.27 -5.33
N LEU A 159 -7.22 -2.43 -5.76
CA LEU A 159 -5.84 -2.60 -6.21
C LEU A 159 -5.82 -2.97 -7.68
N GLU A 160 -5.10 -2.20 -8.47
CA GLU A 160 -4.94 -2.42 -9.90
C GLU A 160 -3.53 -2.95 -10.20
N LEU A 161 -3.47 -4.06 -10.95
CA LEU A 161 -2.24 -4.66 -11.45
C LEU A 161 -1.97 -4.22 -12.89
N TYR A 162 -0.77 -3.70 -13.13
CA TYR A 162 -0.23 -3.41 -14.44
C TYR A 162 1.03 -4.23 -14.65
N ILE A 163 1.12 -4.93 -15.78
CA ILE A 163 2.28 -5.76 -16.10
C ILE A 163 3.07 -5.08 -17.23
N TYR A 164 4.38 -5.00 -17.10
CA TYR A 164 5.27 -4.54 -18.17
C TYR A 164 5.50 -5.67 -19.16
N GLY A 165 5.33 -5.40 -20.45
CA GLY A 165 5.38 -6.41 -21.49
C GLY A 165 5.23 -5.84 -22.90
N PRO A 166 5.33 -6.68 -23.93
CA PRO A 166 5.26 -6.28 -25.34
C PRO A 166 3.81 -6.07 -25.84
N TRP A 167 3.00 -5.31 -25.10
CA TRP A 167 1.56 -5.10 -25.38
C TRP A 167 1.26 -4.45 -26.73
N PHE A 168 2.24 -3.78 -27.33
CA PHE A 168 2.07 -3.03 -28.57
C PHE A 168 3.02 -3.54 -29.66
N PHE A 169 3.26 -4.85 -29.72
CA PHE A 169 4.16 -5.47 -30.69
C PHE A 169 3.81 -5.18 -32.15
N ASN A 170 2.59 -4.75 -32.45
CA ASN A 170 2.18 -4.29 -33.78
C ASN A 170 2.45 -2.79 -34.04
N THR A 171 3.13 -2.09 -33.13
CA THR A 171 3.46 -0.66 -33.19
C THR A 171 4.97 -0.41 -33.06
N ASN A 172 5.38 0.86 -33.11
CA ASN A 172 6.79 1.24 -32.92
C ASN A 172 7.22 1.23 -31.45
N ASP A 173 6.28 1.28 -30.50
CA ASP A 173 6.54 1.31 -29.05
C ASP A 173 6.18 -0.06 -28.45
N VAL A 174 6.92 -1.10 -28.85
CA VAL A 174 6.59 -2.52 -28.60
C VAL A 174 6.31 -2.82 -27.12
N PHE A 175 7.15 -2.30 -26.22
CA PHE A 175 7.08 -2.54 -24.78
C PHE A 175 6.48 -1.38 -24.00
N GLY A 176 5.75 -1.72 -22.94
CA GLY A 176 5.26 -0.79 -21.95
C GLY A 176 4.51 -1.49 -20.84
N TYR A 177 3.91 -0.71 -19.94
CA TYR A 177 2.83 -1.22 -19.10
C TYR A 177 1.53 -1.27 -19.91
N THR A 178 0.58 -2.05 -19.41
CA THR A 178 -0.76 -2.17 -19.98
C THR A 178 -1.43 -0.80 -19.98
N GLN A 179 -1.64 -0.22 -21.17
CA GLN A 179 -2.16 1.14 -21.27
C GLN A 179 -3.69 1.13 -21.31
N GLY A 180 -4.27 1.94 -20.43
CA GLY A 180 -5.69 2.27 -20.47
C GLY A 180 -6.61 1.31 -19.71
N GLN A 181 -6.16 0.12 -19.33
CA GLN A 181 -6.84 -0.81 -18.41
C GLN A 181 -5.80 -1.64 -17.64
N PRO A 182 -6.03 -1.95 -16.34
CA PRO A 182 -5.21 -2.90 -15.60
C PRO A 182 -5.47 -4.34 -16.07
N GLU A 183 -4.47 -5.22 -15.90
CA GLU A 183 -4.61 -6.67 -16.19
C GLU A 183 -5.53 -7.35 -15.19
N HIS A 184 -5.47 -6.89 -13.95
CA HIS A 184 -6.35 -7.36 -12.90
C HIS A 184 -6.73 -6.22 -11.97
N THR A 185 -7.91 -6.32 -11.39
CA THR A 185 -8.38 -5.41 -10.35
C THR A 185 -8.96 -6.20 -9.20
N TRP A 186 -8.36 -6.08 -8.03
CA TRP A 186 -8.91 -6.61 -6.80
C TRP A 186 -9.69 -5.53 -6.06
N TYR A 187 -10.75 -5.97 -5.39
CA TYR A 187 -11.51 -5.17 -4.45
C TYR A 187 -11.49 -5.89 -3.11
N PHE A 188 -11.10 -5.18 -2.05
CA PHE A 188 -10.96 -5.73 -0.71
C PHE A 188 -11.30 -4.66 0.32
N THR A 189 -11.49 -5.07 1.56
CA THR A 189 -11.69 -4.13 2.68
C THR A 189 -10.44 -4.07 3.54
N ASP A 190 -10.55 -3.87 4.85
CA ASP A 190 -9.41 -3.82 5.77
C ASP A 190 -8.42 -5.00 5.61
N ASN A 191 -8.91 -6.21 5.33
CA ASN A 191 -8.03 -7.38 5.20
C ASN A 191 -7.75 -7.77 3.74
N ALA A 192 -6.52 -7.55 3.28
CA ALA A 192 -6.03 -7.98 1.98
C ALA A 192 -5.66 -9.48 1.93
N ASP A 193 -5.60 -10.19 3.06
CA ASP A 193 -5.32 -11.64 3.07
C ASP A 193 -6.35 -12.44 2.28
N VAL A 194 -7.54 -11.87 2.03
CA VAL A 194 -8.57 -12.47 1.16
C VAL A 194 -8.15 -12.56 -0.31
N LEU A 195 -7.07 -11.87 -0.68
CA LEU A 195 -6.48 -11.91 -2.02
C LEU A 195 -5.48 -13.05 -2.17
N ASP A 196 -4.93 -13.56 -1.07
CA ASP A 196 -4.05 -14.72 -1.05
C ASP A 196 -4.93 -15.97 -0.91
N LEU A 197 -5.06 -16.73 -1.99
CA LEU A 197 -6.03 -17.83 -2.09
C LEU A 197 -5.49 -19.13 -1.48
N ASN A 198 -4.17 -19.25 -1.35
CA ASN A 198 -3.48 -20.41 -0.84
C ASN A 198 -2.99 -20.23 0.62
N GLU A 199 -3.07 -19.00 1.16
CA GLU A 199 -2.69 -18.57 2.51
C GLU A 199 -1.18 -18.70 2.82
N ASP A 200 -0.30 -18.50 1.84
CA ASP A 200 1.16 -18.57 2.01
C ASP A 200 1.85 -17.22 2.30
N GLY A 201 1.10 -16.12 2.25
CA GLY A 201 1.54 -14.75 2.48
C GLY A 201 1.94 -13.99 1.21
N VAL A 202 1.78 -14.60 0.02
CA VAL A 202 2.09 -13.99 -1.26
C VAL A 202 0.95 -14.27 -2.25
N VAL A 203 0.38 -13.21 -2.82
CA VAL A 203 -0.55 -13.32 -3.93
C VAL A 203 0.22 -13.65 -5.20
N GLU A 204 -0.06 -14.81 -5.80
CA GLU A 204 0.62 -15.30 -6.99
C GLU A 204 -0.23 -15.15 -8.25
N PHE A 205 0.35 -14.66 -9.34
CA PHE A 205 -0.33 -14.61 -10.64
C PHE A 205 0.58 -15.07 -11.76
N ALA A 206 -0.01 -15.55 -12.85
CA ALA A 206 0.75 -15.82 -14.08
C ALA A 206 0.05 -15.20 -15.28
N TRP A 207 0.85 -14.55 -16.13
CA TRP A 207 0.43 -14.09 -17.45
C TRP A 207 0.95 -15.07 -18.51
N GLY A 208 0.05 -15.80 -19.17
CA GLY A 208 0.37 -16.89 -20.09
C GLY A 208 0.30 -18.28 -19.42
N ASP A 209 0.76 -19.34 -20.10
CA ASP A 209 0.44 -20.74 -19.73
C ASP A 209 1.67 -21.62 -19.42
N CYS A 210 2.67 -21.07 -18.72
CA CYS A 210 3.87 -21.81 -18.31
C CYS A 210 3.88 -22.26 -16.84
N VAL A 211 3.03 -21.65 -16.00
CA VAL A 211 2.84 -22.02 -14.60
C VAL A 211 1.61 -22.91 -14.49
N GLN A 212 1.77 -24.07 -13.86
CA GLN A 212 0.66 -24.98 -13.62
C GLN A 212 -0.12 -24.52 -12.38
N ASP A 213 -1.39 -24.16 -12.57
CA ASP A 213 -2.34 -23.76 -11.52
C ASP A 213 -1.92 -22.52 -10.68
N PRO A 214 -1.65 -21.34 -11.29
CA PRO A 214 -1.44 -20.10 -10.54
C PRO A 214 -2.72 -19.70 -9.78
N GLU A 215 -2.60 -18.99 -8.64
CA GLU A 215 -3.79 -18.51 -7.92
C GLU A 215 -4.65 -17.61 -8.81
N TYR A 216 -3.99 -16.71 -9.53
CA TYR A 216 -4.61 -15.86 -10.54
C TYR A 216 -4.00 -16.14 -11.91
N HIS A 217 -4.75 -16.86 -12.75
CA HIS A 217 -4.43 -16.98 -14.17
C HIS A 217 -4.97 -15.77 -14.94
N LEU A 218 -4.08 -14.91 -15.40
CA LEU A 218 -4.46 -13.68 -16.09
C LEU A 218 -4.74 -13.96 -17.58
N PRO A 219 -5.75 -13.30 -18.16
CA PRO A 219 -6.13 -13.55 -19.54
C PRO A 219 -4.97 -13.26 -20.50
N VAL A 220 -4.83 -14.13 -21.50
CA VAL A 220 -3.97 -13.88 -22.65
C VAL A 220 -4.59 -12.79 -23.54
N ILE A 221 -3.72 -12.01 -24.19
CA ILE A 221 -4.13 -10.88 -25.04
C ILE A 221 -5.00 -11.40 -26.20
N ASN A 222 -6.22 -10.85 -26.36
CA ASN A 222 -7.06 -11.09 -27.56
C ASN A 222 -6.67 -10.17 -28.72
#